data_AF-A0AAN6T0G7-F1
#
_entry.id   AF-A0AAN6T0G7-F1
#
_cell.length_a   1.000
_cell.length_b   1.000
_cell.length_c   1.000
_cell.angle_alpha   90.00
_cell.angle_beta   90.00
_cell.angle_gamma   90.00
#
_symmetry.space_group_name_H-M   'P 1'
#
loop_
_entity.id
_entity.type
_entity.pdbx_description
1 polymer ?
#
loop_
_entity_poly.entity_id
_entity_poly.type
_entity_poly.pdbx_seq_one_letter_code
_entity_poly.pdbx_strand_id
1 'polypeptide(L)'
;MAEAIAAVGVLAAVVQLSSSAHKLAVALYDFARDAGAAAAEVEVFANQVESFSGTIQAAQGVLYSHFAQNRKSPIVQFLQTRNVYSNLDTEATMVRRRLVRIRDQVTDMAGRSILWNSIKWTFKKSSITVLSPQMESVKASLILLMVTAQLEAINLSHSRDDEIMRDTIRSLRRAIRHNLRTLKRLHQQLSLAPTIDGAEPRESVLLRDALVDLAWGLYEHGVAPGGHRTSSPASDGTLEQQGPPPSRPEGPQPSQNTNTARRSSAPPRSIPPPPDTAHHNASRPLSSSPPASTSSAPSKPPLDAVQVQVVIKPHQQARTLRYRETEFDESISGYAGSPRWSHGRGVPPRHTTALLVRTLDGNIISQRKARELDLDIEPLEPNDWAVFDFGTGKLEQSVGKAVLEWHLRLVLSENDPGSRPLTVTCYVCENSTVDLVVGKPFVEAVAGQKGIRTWSICKGAA
;
A
#
# COMPACT_ATOMS: atom_id res chain seq x y z
N MET A 1 32.25 12.08 14.83
CA MET A 1 31.54 13.28 14.34
C MET A 1 31.14 13.17 12.87
N ALA A 2 31.98 12.63 11.98
CA ALA A 2 31.66 12.45 10.56
C ALA A 2 30.31 11.72 10.29
N GLU A 3 29.95 10.77 11.15
CA GLU A 3 28.74 9.95 11.03
C GLU A 3 27.45 10.76 11.13
N ALA A 4 27.38 11.65 12.13
CA ALA A 4 26.23 12.53 12.32
C ALA A 4 26.09 13.52 11.16
N ILE A 5 27.22 13.94 10.57
CA ILE A 5 27.23 14.86 9.43
C ILE A 5 26.66 14.17 8.19
N ALA A 6 27.06 12.92 7.91
CA ALA A 6 26.55 12.17 6.76
C ALA A 6 25.03 11.91 6.84
N ALA A 7 24.53 11.47 8.00
CA ALA A 7 23.10 11.24 8.21
C ALA A 7 22.28 12.54 8.06
N VAL A 8 22.78 13.67 8.61
CA VAL A 8 22.14 14.97 8.48
C VAL A 8 22.12 15.44 7.01
N GLY A 9 23.19 15.20 6.26
CA GLY A 9 23.27 15.52 4.83
C GLY A 9 22.16 14.82 4.02
N VAL A 10 21.98 13.51 4.22
CA VAL A 10 20.92 12.75 3.56
C VAL A 10 19.53 13.26 3.92
N LEU A 11 19.29 13.51 5.21
CA LEU A 11 17.99 14.02 5.65
C LEU A 11 17.70 15.39 5.04
N ALA A 12 18.70 16.25 4.90
CA ALA A 12 18.54 17.53 4.20
C ALA A 12 18.20 17.35 2.71
N ALA A 13 18.84 16.40 2.02
CA ALA A 13 18.53 16.10 0.62
C ALA A 13 17.11 15.54 0.44
N VAL A 14 16.67 14.67 1.35
CA VAL A 14 15.31 14.10 1.39
C VAL A 14 14.26 15.19 1.64
N VAL A 15 14.52 16.15 2.54
CA VAL A 15 13.66 17.34 2.75
C VAL A 15 13.51 18.13 1.46
N GLN A 16 14.64 18.44 0.81
CA GLN A 16 14.63 19.22 -0.42
C GLN A 16 13.89 18.48 -1.55
N LEU A 17 14.05 17.15 -1.63
CA LEU A 17 13.35 16.31 -2.58
C LEU A 17 11.83 16.35 -2.37
N SER A 18 11.36 16.16 -1.13
CA SER A 18 9.93 16.27 -0.79
C SER A 18 9.36 17.64 -1.14
N SER A 19 10.06 18.73 -0.77
CA SER A 19 9.64 20.10 -1.12
C SER A 19 9.56 20.32 -2.64
N SER A 20 10.54 19.83 -3.40
CA SER A 20 10.53 19.91 -4.87
C SER A 20 9.38 19.09 -5.49
N ALA A 21 9.10 17.89 -4.97
CA ALA A 21 7.99 17.07 -5.42
C ALA A 21 6.64 17.75 -5.15
N HIS A 22 6.40 18.23 -3.94
CA HIS A 22 5.16 18.95 -3.63
C HIS A 22 4.95 20.18 -4.54
N LYS A 23 5.99 20.99 -4.75
CA LYS A 23 5.92 22.14 -5.67
C LYS A 23 5.61 21.73 -7.11
N LEU A 24 6.12 20.58 -7.57
CA LEU A 24 5.77 20.04 -8.89
C LEU A 24 4.30 19.58 -8.92
N ALA A 25 3.83 18.86 -7.89
CA ALA A 25 2.44 18.40 -7.83
C ALA A 25 1.46 19.59 -7.92
N VAL A 26 1.70 20.65 -7.16
CA VAL A 26 0.91 21.90 -7.24
C VAL A 26 0.93 22.49 -8.65
N ALA A 27 2.11 22.62 -9.27
CA ALA A 27 2.23 23.13 -10.63
C ALA A 27 1.52 22.24 -11.67
N LEU A 28 1.49 20.92 -11.47
CA LEU A 28 0.75 19.99 -12.33
C LEU A 28 -0.76 20.12 -12.16
N TYR A 29 -1.27 20.30 -10.93
CA TYR A 29 -2.70 20.55 -10.71
C TYR A 29 -3.14 21.87 -11.34
N ASP A 30 -2.32 22.92 -11.21
CA ASP A 30 -2.61 24.21 -11.86
C ASP A 30 -2.60 24.05 -13.38
N PHE A 31 -1.62 23.33 -13.94
CA PHE A 31 -1.58 23.03 -15.38
C PHE A 31 -2.77 22.18 -15.84
N ALA A 32 -3.21 21.20 -15.04
CA ALA A 32 -4.32 20.32 -15.40
C ALA A 32 -5.63 21.08 -15.65
N ARG A 33 -5.86 22.18 -14.91
CA ARG A 33 -7.02 23.07 -15.10
C ARG A 33 -7.09 23.66 -16.51
N ASP A 34 -5.92 23.88 -17.14
CA ASP A 34 -5.78 24.48 -18.46
C ASP A 34 -5.37 23.47 -19.56
N ALA A 35 -5.22 22.19 -19.21
CA ALA A 35 -4.65 21.15 -20.10
C ALA A 35 -5.66 20.53 -21.08
N GLY A 36 -6.94 20.89 -20.99
CA GLY A 36 -8.00 20.39 -21.85
C GLY A 36 -8.10 18.87 -21.82
N ALA A 37 -7.92 18.22 -22.98
CA ALA A 37 -8.01 16.76 -23.10
C ALA A 37 -6.94 15.99 -22.30
N ALA A 38 -5.83 16.64 -21.93
CA ALA A 38 -4.77 16.02 -21.13
C ALA A 38 -4.98 16.14 -19.62
N ALA A 39 -5.99 16.89 -19.15
CA ALA A 39 -6.20 17.20 -17.74
C ALA A 39 -6.21 15.96 -16.83
N ALA A 40 -7.00 14.94 -17.18
CA ALA A 40 -7.11 13.72 -16.38
C ALA A 40 -5.76 12.98 -16.25
N GLU A 41 -4.97 12.92 -17.33
CA GLU A 41 -3.65 12.28 -17.28
C GLU A 41 -2.66 13.09 -16.42
N VAL A 42 -2.68 14.42 -16.55
CA VAL A 42 -1.85 15.33 -15.73
C VAL A 42 -2.21 15.18 -14.26
N GLU A 43 -3.50 15.11 -13.91
CA GLU A 43 -3.97 14.92 -12.54
C GLU A 43 -3.51 13.59 -11.94
N VAL A 44 -3.58 12.50 -12.70
CA VAL A 44 -3.04 11.20 -12.27
C VAL A 44 -1.56 11.30 -11.92
N PHE A 45 -0.77 11.99 -12.76
CA PHE A 45 0.64 12.19 -12.48
C PHE A 45 0.87 13.12 -11.28
N ALA A 46 0.08 14.19 -11.13
CA ALA A 46 0.13 15.08 -9.98
C ALA A 46 -0.12 14.33 -8.67
N ASN A 47 -1.16 13.47 -8.63
CA ASN A 47 -1.47 12.58 -7.51
C ASN A 47 -0.28 11.66 -7.17
N GLN A 48 0.38 11.10 -8.19
CA GLN A 48 1.57 10.26 -7.98
C GLN A 48 2.72 11.06 -7.35
N VAL A 49 2.97 12.27 -7.83
CA VAL A 49 4.02 13.16 -7.29
C VAL A 49 3.70 13.64 -5.88
N GLU A 50 2.44 13.90 -5.56
CA GLU A 50 2.00 14.24 -4.21
C GLU A 50 2.14 13.06 -3.25
N SER A 51 1.68 11.87 -3.64
CA SER A 51 1.85 10.62 -2.87
C SER A 51 3.33 10.34 -2.59
N PHE A 52 4.18 10.53 -3.61
CA PHE A 52 5.63 10.48 -3.46
C PHE A 52 6.10 11.47 -2.38
N SER A 53 5.77 12.76 -2.51
CA SER A 53 6.16 13.80 -1.56
C SER A 53 5.79 13.46 -0.11
N GLY A 54 4.54 13.05 0.14
CA GLY A 54 4.05 12.68 1.47
C GLY A 54 4.80 11.49 2.05
N THR A 55 5.11 10.49 1.23
CA THR A 55 5.89 9.31 1.66
C THR A 55 7.31 9.69 2.07
N ILE A 56 7.97 10.57 1.29
CA ILE A 56 9.33 11.04 1.60
C ILE A 56 9.36 11.79 2.93
N GLN A 57 8.35 12.63 3.19
CA GLN A 57 8.23 13.38 4.45
C GLN A 57 8.00 12.45 5.66
N ALA A 58 7.15 11.43 5.51
CA ALA A 58 6.93 10.43 6.55
C ALA A 58 8.21 9.64 6.87
N ALA A 59 8.91 9.17 5.83
CA ALA A 59 10.18 8.46 5.98
C ALA A 59 11.23 9.33 6.67
N GLN A 60 11.34 10.61 6.29
CA GLN A 60 12.25 11.55 6.94
C GLN A 60 11.98 11.68 8.45
N GLY A 61 10.73 11.84 8.87
CA GLY A 61 10.39 11.98 10.29
C GLY A 61 10.80 10.76 11.11
N VAL A 62 10.51 9.56 10.60
CA VAL A 62 10.87 8.29 11.26
C VAL A 62 12.38 8.10 11.31
N LEU A 63 13.07 8.31 10.19
CA LEU A 63 14.53 8.12 10.10
C LEU A 63 15.28 9.15 10.95
N TYR A 64 14.86 10.40 10.95
CA TYR A 64 15.45 11.44 11.81
C TYR A 64 15.33 11.06 13.29
N SER A 65 14.14 10.65 13.73
CA SER A 65 13.91 10.22 15.11
C SER A 65 14.78 9.01 15.48
N HIS A 66 14.83 8.00 14.59
CA HIS A 66 15.63 6.80 14.80
C HIS A 66 17.12 7.09 14.91
N PHE A 67 17.69 7.88 13.99
CA PHE A 67 19.11 8.20 13.98
C PHE A 67 19.52 9.12 15.13
N ALA A 68 18.62 9.99 15.59
CA ALA A 68 18.86 10.81 16.77
C ALA A 68 18.94 9.97 18.05
N GLN A 69 18.06 8.98 18.20
CA GLN A 69 17.94 8.15 19.40
C GLN A 69 18.95 6.98 19.41
N ASN A 70 19.25 6.40 18.24
CA ASN A 70 19.99 5.15 18.12
C ASN A 70 21.32 5.34 17.39
N ARG A 71 22.18 6.26 17.82
CA ARG A 71 23.46 6.54 17.13
C ARG A 71 24.41 5.33 17.01
N LYS A 72 24.33 4.39 17.95
CA LYS A 72 25.14 3.16 17.97
C LYS A 72 24.41 1.96 17.36
N SER A 73 23.31 2.18 16.65
CA SER A 73 22.55 1.12 15.99
C SER A 73 23.42 0.36 14.98
N PRO A 74 23.35 -0.98 14.96
CA PRO A 74 23.94 -1.79 13.90
C PRO A 74 23.47 -1.39 12.49
N ILE A 75 22.20 -0.99 12.33
CA ILE A 75 21.71 -0.47 11.05
C ILE A 75 22.47 0.80 10.67
N VAL A 76 22.61 1.77 11.57
CA VAL A 76 23.31 3.03 11.29
C VAL A 76 24.76 2.77 10.86
N GLN A 77 25.45 1.87 11.55
CA GLN A 77 26.82 1.46 11.22
C GLN A 77 26.90 0.77 9.85
N PHE A 78 25.94 -0.11 9.54
CA PHE A 78 25.87 -0.78 8.23
C PHE A 78 25.67 0.24 7.10
N LEU A 79 24.72 1.16 7.26
CA LEU A 79 24.40 2.19 6.27
C LEU A 79 25.61 3.08 5.97
N GLN A 80 26.39 3.40 7.00
CA GLN A 80 27.63 4.15 6.86
C GLN A 80 28.71 3.33 6.15
N THR A 81 28.95 2.09 6.60
CA THR A 81 30.00 1.21 6.05
C THR A 81 29.78 0.93 4.56
N ARG A 82 28.52 0.83 4.13
CA ARG A 82 28.14 0.56 2.74
C ARG A 82 27.89 1.83 1.91
N ASN A 83 28.20 3.02 2.44
CA ASN A 83 27.97 4.32 1.78
C ASN A 83 26.51 4.51 1.30
N VAL A 84 25.54 3.88 1.97
CA VAL A 84 24.12 3.94 1.60
C VAL A 84 23.62 5.38 1.65
N TYR A 85 24.08 6.15 2.62
CA TYR A 85 23.76 7.56 2.75
C TYR A 85 24.18 8.38 1.52
N SER A 86 25.44 8.25 1.09
CA SER A 86 25.94 8.98 -0.07
C SER A 86 25.20 8.60 -1.35
N ASN A 87 24.98 7.30 -1.56
CA ASN A 87 24.31 6.85 -2.78
C ASN A 87 22.83 7.31 -2.82
N LEU A 88 22.17 7.31 -1.66
CA LEU A 88 20.80 7.79 -1.53
C LEU A 88 20.70 9.31 -1.74
N ASP A 89 21.67 10.08 -1.25
CA ASP A 89 21.78 11.52 -1.54
C ASP A 89 21.96 11.79 -3.04
N THR A 90 22.84 11.03 -3.71
CA THR A 90 23.02 11.15 -5.16
C THR A 90 21.71 10.87 -5.91
N GLU A 91 21.01 9.77 -5.59
CA GLU A 91 19.75 9.41 -6.26
C GLU A 91 18.65 10.45 -5.97
N ALA A 92 18.50 10.87 -4.72
CA ALA A 92 17.56 11.91 -4.31
C ALA A 92 17.83 13.24 -5.03
N THR A 93 19.09 13.66 -5.11
CA THR A 93 19.50 14.88 -5.80
C THR A 93 19.26 14.79 -7.31
N MET A 94 19.47 13.62 -7.92
CA MET A 94 19.14 13.40 -9.34
C MET A 94 17.63 13.57 -9.58
N VAL A 95 16.78 12.88 -8.81
CA VAL A 95 15.33 12.96 -8.93
C VAL A 95 14.87 14.39 -8.70
N ARG A 96 15.43 15.09 -7.69
CA ARG A 96 15.15 16.51 -7.42
C ARG A 96 15.44 17.40 -8.62
N ARG A 97 16.61 17.26 -9.26
CA ARG A 97 16.97 18.06 -10.45
C ARG A 97 15.97 17.84 -11.60
N ARG A 98 15.52 16.60 -11.79
CA ARG A 98 14.53 16.26 -12.82
C ARG A 98 13.15 16.81 -12.48
N LEU A 99 12.72 16.73 -11.23
CA LEU A 99 11.46 17.33 -10.75
C LEU A 99 11.45 18.84 -10.98
N VAL A 100 12.54 19.54 -10.61
CA VAL A 100 12.68 20.99 -10.84
C VAL A 100 12.63 21.32 -12.33
N ARG A 101 13.37 20.57 -13.16
CA ARG A 101 13.35 20.76 -14.62
C ARG A 101 11.96 20.58 -15.22
N ILE A 102 11.22 19.55 -14.80
CA ILE A 102 9.86 19.29 -15.27
C ILE A 102 8.92 20.38 -14.77
N ARG A 103 9.05 20.82 -13.52
CA ARG A 103 8.26 21.92 -12.97
C ARG A 103 8.45 23.18 -13.80
N ASP A 104 9.69 23.58 -14.05
CA ASP A 104 10.00 24.79 -14.82
C ASP A 104 9.41 24.71 -16.24
N GLN A 105 9.41 23.52 -16.85
CA GLN A 105 8.75 23.26 -18.13
C GLN A 105 7.23 23.35 -18.05
N VAL A 106 6.62 22.80 -17.00
CA VAL A 106 5.16 22.85 -16.77
C VAL A 106 4.71 24.29 -16.53
N THR A 107 5.46 25.07 -15.75
CA THR A 107 5.14 26.48 -15.49
C THR A 107 5.29 27.36 -16.73
N ASP A 108 6.23 27.09 -17.64
CA ASP A 108 6.32 27.81 -18.93
C ASP A 108 5.15 27.50 -19.88
N MET A 109 4.46 26.37 -19.66
CA MET A 109 3.27 26.03 -20.43
C MET A 109 2.00 26.72 -19.90
N ALA A 110 1.95 27.05 -18.61
CA ALA A 110 0.83 27.77 -18.01
C ALA A 110 0.75 29.20 -18.59
N GLY A 111 -0.38 29.54 -19.22
CA GLY A 111 -0.63 30.88 -19.81
C GLY A 111 -0.64 30.96 -21.34
N ARG A 112 -0.45 29.84 -22.06
CA ARG A 112 -0.63 29.76 -23.52
C ARG A 112 -1.90 28.98 -23.89
N SER A 113 -2.38 29.14 -25.13
CA SER A 113 -3.63 28.54 -25.63
C SER A 113 -3.79 27.04 -25.29
N ILE A 114 -4.98 26.66 -24.81
CA ILE A 114 -5.36 25.31 -24.32
C ILE A 114 -4.96 24.19 -25.31
N LEU A 115 -5.20 24.39 -26.61
CA LEU A 115 -4.92 23.39 -27.64
C LEU A 115 -3.42 23.11 -27.80
N TRP A 116 -2.59 24.13 -27.64
CA TRP A 116 -1.14 23.99 -27.70
C TRP A 116 -0.56 23.25 -26.49
N ASN A 117 -1.23 23.37 -25.34
CA ASN A 117 -0.79 22.71 -24.11
C ASN A 117 -0.98 21.20 -24.18
N SER A 118 -2.10 20.72 -24.74
CA SER A 118 -2.31 19.29 -24.97
C SER A 118 -1.24 18.67 -25.88
N ILE A 119 -0.87 19.36 -26.97
CA ILE A 119 0.16 18.88 -27.90
C ILE A 119 1.54 18.88 -27.23
N LYS A 120 1.90 19.95 -26.51
CA LYS A 120 3.19 19.97 -25.80
C LYS A 120 3.28 18.89 -24.73
N TRP A 121 2.17 18.60 -24.04
CA TRP A 121 2.13 17.53 -23.05
C TRP A 121 2.50 16.17 -23.65
N THR A 122 1.97 15.82 -24.83
CA THR A 122 2.29 14.53 -25.47
C THR A 122 3.78 14.40 -25.80
N PHE A 123 4.45 15.48 -26.20
CA PHE A 123 5.91 15.48 -26.40
C PHE A 123 6.70 15.38 -25.09
N LYS A 124 6.16 15.89 -23.98
CA LYS A 124 6.80 15.86 -22.66
C LYS A 124 6.50 14.61 -21.84
N LYS A 125 5.46 13.86 -22.21
CA LYS A 125 5.07 12.59 -21.61
C LYS A 125 6.26 11.63 -21.46
N SER A 126 7.15 11.58 -22.44
CA SER A 126 8.35 10.74 -22.41
C SER A 126 9.30 11.05 -21.23
N SER A 127 9.45 12.32 -20.87
CA SER A 127 10.30 12.73 -19.73
C SER A 127 9.65 12.35 -18.40
N ILE A 128 8.32 12.40 -18.35
CA ILE A 128 7.51 12.05 -17.17
C ILE A 128 7.49 10.53 -16.95
N THR A 129 7.34 9.76 -18.02
CA THR A 129 7.34 8.29 -17.95
C THR A 129 8.69 7.74 -17.45
N VAL A 130 9.79 8.47 -17.67
CA VAL A 130 11.12 8.09 -17.13
C VAL A 130 11.31 8.56 -15.69
N LEU A 131 10.69 9.67 -15.28
CA LEU A 131 10.78 10.15 -13.90
C LEU A 131 10.02 9.24 -12.92
N SER A 132 8.85 8.73 -13.33
CA SER A 132 7.98 7.88 -12.49
C SER A 132 8.71 6.67 -11.85
N PRO A 133 9.41 5.79 -12.61
CA PRO A 133 10.13 4.66 -12.00
C PRO A 133 11.30 5.09 -11.11
N GLN A 134 11.91 6.25 -11.35
CA GLN A 134 12.97 6.78 -10.49
C GLN A 134 12.44 7.29 -9.16
N MET A 135 11.31 8.00 -9.17
CA MET A 135 10.61 8.40 -7.94
C MET A 135 10.20 7.17 -7.15
N GLU A 136 9.58 6.18 -7.78
CA GLU A 136 9.19 4.94 -7.11
C GLU A 136 10.40 4.18 -6.55
N SER A 137 11.57 4.24 -7.20
CA SER A 137 12.82 3.67 -6.69
C SER A 137 13.28 4.33 -5.39
N VAL A 138 13.37 5.67 -5.37
CA VAL A 138 13.76 6.42 -4.16
C VAL A 138 12.73 6.21 -3.04
N LYS A 139 11.44 6.21 -3.39
CA LYS A 139 10.33 5.95 -2.48
C LYS A 139 10.45 4.58 -1.83
N ALA A 140 10.63 3.52 -2.63
CA ALA A 140 10.75 2.17 -2.12
C ALA A 140 12.01 1.99 -1.26
N SER A 141 13.12 2.65 -1.62
CA SER A 141 14.36 2.66 -0.84
C SER A 141 14.15 3.31 0.54
N LEU A 142 13.48 4.45 0.60
CA LEU A 142 13.20 5.16 1.84
C LEU A 142 12.15 4.44 2.72
N ILE A 143 11.11 3.86 2.13
CA ILE A 143 10.17 3.01 2.87
C ILE A 143 10.91 1.82 3.47
N LEU A 144 11.81 1.18 2.72
CA LEU A 144 12.58 0.04 3.23
C LEU A 144 13.46 0.44 4.41
N LEU A 145 14.15 1.58 4.33
CA LEU A 145 14.92 2.14 5.45
C LEU A 145 14.02 2.47 6.65
N MET A 146 12.86 3.06 6.42
CA MET A 146 11.90 3.39 7.48
C MET A 146 11.41 2.14 8.21
N VAL A 147 10.99 1.11 7.47
CA VAL A 147 10.45 -0.14 8.03
C VAL A 147 11.55 -0.93 8.76
N THR A 148 12.79 -0.91 8.25
CA THR A 148 13.93 -1.56 8.92
C THR A 148 14.34 -0.83 10.20
N ALA A 149 14.34 0.51 10.21
CA ALA A 149 14.55 1.31 11.41
C ALA A 149 13.47 1.05 12.48
N GLN A 150 12.20 0.99 12.09
CA GLN A 150 11.10 0.63 13.00
C GLN A 150 11.26 -0.77 13.58
N LEU A 151 11.64 -1.75 12.76
CA LEU A 151 11.87 -3.12 13.23
C LEU A 151 13.02 -3.18 14.24
N GLU A 152 14.11 -2.44 14.01
CA GLU A 152 15.20 -2.35 14.97
C GLU A 152 14.79 -1.64 16.26
N ALA A 153 14.06 -0.52 16.16
CA ALA A 153 13.56 0.19 17.34
C ALA A 153 12.73 -0.73 18.25
N ILE A 154 11.86 -1.56 17.65
CA ILE A 154 11.07 -2.58 18.37
C ILE A 154 11.99 -3.64 19.00
N ASN A 155 12.99 -4.14 18.27
CA ASN A 155 13.92 -5.14 18.80
C ASN A 155 14.78 -4.59 19.95
N LEU A 156 15.06 -3.28 19.97
CA LEU A 156 15.80 -2.60 21.03
C LEU A 156 14.91 -2.31 22.24
N SER A 157 13.63 -1.98 22.04
CA SER A 157 12.66 -1.82 23.12
C SER A 157 12.25 -3.19 23.66
N HIS A 158 13.00 -3.71 24.63
CA HIS A 158 12.77 -4.99 25.34
C HIS A 158 11.45 -5.04 26.16
N SER A 159 10.34 -4.49 25.65
CA SER A 159 9.06 -4.42 26.36
C SER A 159 8.38 -5.79 26.46
N ARG A 160 7.70 -6.04 27.59
CA ARG A 160 7.06 -7.32 28.00
C ARG A 160 5.75 -7.65 27.28
N ASP A 161 5.24 -6.78 26.41
CA ASP A 161 3.97 -7.01 25.70
C ASP A 161 4.20 -7.82 24.41
N ASP A 162 4.41 -9.13 24.60
CA ASP A 162 4.86 -10.04 23.55
C ASP A 162 3.87 -10.22 22.38
N GLU A 163 2.56 -10.10 22.59
CA GLU A 163 1.58 -10.43 21.54
C GLU A 163 1.45 -9.34 20.47
N ILE A 164 1.15 -8.10 20.88
CA ILE A 164 1.04 -6.95 19.96
C ILE A 164 2.36 -6.76 19.23
N MET A 165 3.49 -6.86 19.96
CA MET A 165 4.82 -6.72 19.38
C MET A 165 5.10 -7.79 18.31
N ARG A 166 4.70 -9.07 18.55
CA ARG A 166 4.84 -10.14 17.55
C ARG A 166 4.01 -9.88 16.30
N ASP A 167 2.81 -9.34 16.42
CA ASP A 167 1.99 -8.95 15.27
C ASP A 167 2.63 -7.80 14.48
N THR A 168 3.14 -6.78 15.17
CA THR A 168 3.84 -5.66 14.54
C THR A 168 5.10 -6.14 13.82
N ILE A 169 5.93 -6.99 14.44
CA ILE A 169 7.13 -7.57 13.82
C ILE A 169 6.75 -8.38 12.57
N ARG A 170 5.69 -9.20 12.65
CA ARG A 170 5.19 -9.97 11.50
C ARG A 170 4.74 -9.04 10.37
N SER A 171 4.04 -7.96 10.69
CA SER A 171 3.62 -6.94 9.72
C SER A 171 4.81 -6.24 9.05
N LEU A 172 5.79 -5.77 9.84
CA LEU A 172 7.00 -5.12 9.32
C LEU A 172 7.81 -6.07 8.43
N ARG A 173 7.97 -7.35 8.80
CA ARG A 173 8.63 -8.35 7.94
C ARG A 173 7.92 -8.57 6.61
N ARG A 174 6.57 -8.57 6.59
CA ARG A 174 5.80 -8.62 5.34
C ARG A 174 6.03 -7.37 4.50
N ALA A 175 6.06 -6.19 5.13
CA ALA A 175 6.35 -4.93 4.45
C ALA A 175 7.77 -4.90 3.86
N ILE A 176 8.79 -5.37 4.60
CA ILE A 176 10.17 -5.52 4.08
C ILE A 176 10.17 -6.41 2.84
N ARG A 177 9.56 -7.60 2.91
CA ARG A 177 9.49 -8.54 1.78
C ARG A 177 8.79 -7.94 0.57
N HIS A 178 7.72 -7.20 0.78
CA HIS A 178 6.99 -6.50 -0.28
C HIS A 178 7.89 -5.46 -0.96
N ASN A 179 8.49 -4.55 -0.20
CA ASN A 179 9.35 -3.49 -0.73
C ASN A 179 10.60 -4.03 -1.44
N LEU A 180 11.16 -5.14 -0.96
CA LEU A 180 12.26 -5.84 -1.66
C LEU A 180 11.85 -6.31 -3.07
N ARG A 181 10.65 -6.87 -3.22
CA ARG A 181 10.14 -7.29 -4.54
C ARG A 181 9.91 -6.07 -5.44
N THR A 182 9.39 -4.98 -4.89
CA THR A 182 9.18 -3.73 -5.60
C THR A 182 10.50 -3.14 -6.09
N LEU A 183 11.52 -3.06 -5.24
CA LEU A 183 12.87 -2.58 -5.64
C LEU A 183 13.50 -3.44 -6.73
N LYS A 184 13.39 -4.77 -6.65
CA LYS A 184 13.89 -5.69 -7.69
C LYS A 184 13.18 -5.44 -9.03
N ARG A 185 11.86 -5.26 -9.02
CA ARG A 185 11.07 -4.96 -10.23
C ARG A 185 11.47 -3.61 -10.83
N LEU A 186 11.55 -2.57 -10.00
CA LEU A 186 11.95 -1.23 -10.44
C LEU A 186 13.37 -1.22 -10.98
N HIS A 187 14.27 -2.02 -10.40
CA HIS A 187 15.62 -2.18 -10.93
C HIS A 187 15.62 -2.79 -12.33
N GLN A 188 14.85 -3.85 -12.56
CA GLN A 188 14.70 -4.44 -13.88
C GLN A 188 14.15 -3.42 -14.88
N GLN A 189 13.12 -2.65 -14.50
CA GLN A 189 12.55 -1.60 -15.35
C GLN A 189 13.55 -0.49 -15.68
N LEU A 190 14.32 -0.02 -14.69
CA LEU A 190 15.32 1.02 -14.89
C LEU A 190 16.51 0.54 -15.72
N SER A 191 16.91 -0.73 -15.57
CA SER A 191 17.99 -1.33 -16.37
C SER A 191 17.64 -1.47 -17.86
N LEU A 192 16.35 -1.52 -18.19
CA LEU A 192 15.84 -1.58 -19.56
C LEU A 192 15.57 -0.18 -20.15
N ALA A 193 15.50 0.86 -19.32
CA ALA A 193 15.17 2.20 -19.76
C ALA A 193 16.38 2.84 -20.48
N PRO A 194 16.19 3.42 -21.68
CA PRO A 194 17.26 4.11 -22.38
C PRO A 194 17.78 5.28 -21.53
N THR A 195 19.08 5.35 -21.33
CA THR A 195 19.74 6.34 -20.49
C THR A 195 19.72 7.71 -21.18
N ILE A 196 18.69 8.52 -20.91
CA ILE A 196 18.48 9.82 -21.57
C ILE A 196 19.65 10.80 -21.35
N ASP A 197 20.38 10.68 -20.23
CA ASP A 197 21.48 11.59 -19.87
C ASP A 197 22.87 10.95 -19.94
N GLY A 198 23.03 9.76 -20.56
CA GLY A 198 24.34 9.12 -20.80
C GLY A 198 25.14 8.67 -19.56
N ALA A 199 24.67 8.96 -18.34
CA ALA A 199 25.28 8.54 -17.09
C ALA A 199 24.28 7.70 -16.30
N GLU A 200 24.36 6.38 -16.44
CA GLU A 200 23.76 5.45 -15.49
C GLU A 200 24.67 5.47 -14.25
N PRO A 201 24.21 5.97 -13.09
CA PRO A 201 25.06 6.00 -11.91
C PRO A 201 25.22 4.57 -11.43
N ARG A 202 26.41 4.00 -11.60
CA ARG A 202 26.84 2.77 -10.95
C ARG A 202 26.50 2.77 -9.44
N GLU A 203 26.43 3.95 -8.84
CA GLU A 203 26.01 4.20 -7.46
C GLU A 203 24.58 3.72 -7.14
N SER A 204 23.65 3.77 -8.10
CA SER A 204 22.27 3.34 -7.89
C SER A 204 22.12 1.82 -7.73
N VAL A 205 23.01 1.05 -8.36
CA VAL A 205 23.06 -0.41 -8.22
C VAL A 205 23.61 -0.77 -6.83
N LEU A 206 24.71 -0.11 -6.43
CA LEU A 206 25.33 -0.33 -5.13
C LEU A 206 24.40 0.01 -3.95
N LEU A 207 23.61 1.08 -4.08
CA LEU A 207 22.58 1.42 -3.09
C LEU A 207 21.59 0.28 -2.91
N ARG A 208 21.04 -0.23 -4.02
CA ARG A 208 20.02 -1.28 -3.99
C ARG A 208 20.56 -2.57 -3.40
N ASP A 209 21.75 -2.99 -3.82
CA ASP A 209 22.38 -4.20 -3.30
C ASP A 209 22.60 -4.10 -1.79
N ALA A 210 23.11 -2.97 -1.31
CA ALA A 210 23.29 -2.73 0.13
C ALA A 210 21.95 -2.72 0.89
N LEU A 211 20.90 -2.12 0.33
CA LEU A 211 19.57 -2.12 0.94
C LEU A 211 18.93 -3.52 0.94
N VAL A 212 19.14 -4.30 -0.11
CA VAL A 212 18.68 -5.69 -0.20
C VAL A 212 19.37 -6.54 0.85
N ASP A 213 20.70 -6.43 0.99
CA ASP A 213 21.47 -7.12 2.00
C ASP A 213 21.00 -6.78 3.42
N LEU A 214 20.81 -5.49 3.71
CA LEU A 214 20.32 -5.01 5.00
C LEU A 214 18.95 -5.60 5.34
N ALA A 215 18.01 -5.45 4.42
CA ALA A 215 16.65 -5.88 4.60
C ALA A 215 16.53 -7.40 4.70
N TRP A 216 17.32 -8.14 3.92
CA TRP A 216 17.38 -9.59 4.00
C TRP A 216 17.96 -10.07 5.34
N GLY A 217 19.06 -9.46 5.81
CA GLY A 217 19.65 -9.78 7.11
C GLY A 217 18.68 -9.55 8.27
N LEU A 218 17.98 -8.42 8.27
CA LEU A 218 16.95 -8.13 9.29
C LEU A 218 15.74 -9.05 9.20
N TYR A 219 15.32 -9.40 7.99
CA TYR A 219 14.18 -10.28 7.77
C TYR A 219 14.47 -11.71 8.26
N GLU A 220 15.61 -12.29 7.89
CA GLU A 220 16.01 -13.65 8.26
C GLU A 220 16.52 -13.76 9.69
N HIS A 221 17.44 -12.89 10.09
CA HIS A 221 18.21 -13.04 11.33
C HIS A 221 17.78 -12.09 12.44
N GLY A 222 16.94 -11.09 12.12
CA GLY A 222 16.54 -10.04 13.06
C GLY A 222 17.66 -9.05 13.39
N VAL A 223 18.80 -9.12 12.69
CA VAL A 223 19.99 -8.30 12.95
C VAL A 223 20.56 -7.81 11.62
N ALA A 224 21.10 -6.58 11.60
CA ALA A 224 21.78 -6.05 10.42
C ALA A 224 23.02 -6.89 10.05
N PRO A 225 23.34 -7.07 8.76
CA PRO A 225 24.54 -7.80 8.35
C PRO A 225 25.81 -7.19 8.96
N GLY A 226 26.70 -8.03 9.50
CA GLY A 226 27.93 -7.57 10.16
C GLY A 226 27.78 -7.18 11.64
N GLY A 227 26.54 -7.16 12.17
CA GLY A 227 26.34 -7.12 13.62
C GLY A 227 26.76 -8.45 14.24
N HIS A 228 27.98 -8.53 14.77
CA HIS A 228 28.37 -9.67 15.61
C HIS A 228 27.34 -9.77 16.73
N ARG A 229 26.56 -10.86 16.77
CA ARG A 229 25.92 -11.24 18.02
C ARG A 229 27.07 -11.37 18.98
N THR A 230 27.18 -10.46 19.95
CA THR A 230 27.97 -10.70 21.14
C THR A 230 27.29 -11.90 21.76
N SER A 231 27.72 -13.08 21.33
CA SER A 231 27.41 -14.35 21.93
C SER A 231 27.86 -14.16 23.35
N SER A 232 26.90 -13.86 24.24
CA SER A 232 27.12 -13.92 25.67
C SER A 232 27.88 -15.22 25.88
N PRO A 233 29.10 -15.17 26.45
CA PRO A 233 29.88 -16.37 26.66
C PRO A 233 28.94 -17.30 27.42
N ALA A 234 28.57 -18.41 26.77
CA ALA A 234 27.84 -19.45 27.43
C ALA A 234 28.69 -19.75 28.66
N SER A 235 28.16 -19.45 29.85
CA SER A 235 28.77 -19.84 31.10
C SER A 235 28.91 -21.35 31.01
N ASP A 236 30.10 -21.76 30.60
CA ASP A 236 30.54 -23.13 30.61
C ASP A 236 30.59 -23.50 32.10
N GLY A 237 29.47 -24.05 32.56
CA GLY A 237 29.27 -24.50 33.91
C GLY A 237 30.20 -25.67 34.16
N THR A 238 31.47 -25.35 34.39
CA THR A 238 32.42 -26.26 35.02
C THR A 238 31.85 -26.55 36.41
N LEU A 239 31.40 -27.78 36.58
CA LEU A 239 31.07 -28.42 37.85
C LEU A 239 32.28 -28.33 38.77
N GLU A 240 32.34 -27.29 39.59
CA GLU A 240 33.26 -27.23 40.73
C GLU A 240 32.51 -27.67 42.00
N GLN A 241 32.83 -28.91 42.37
CA GLN A 241 32.93 -29.47 43.71
C GLN A 241 32.28 -28.72 44.89
N GLN A 242 31.31 -29.39 45.50
CA GLN A 242 30.75 -29.10 46.82
C GLN A 242 31.85 -29.04 47.90
N GLY A 243 31.92 -27.90 48.59
CA GLY A 243 32.57 -27.71 49.89
C GLY A 243 31.60 -27.02 50.88
N PRO A 244 31.64 -27.34 52.19
CA PRO A 244 30.58 -27.04 53.16
C PRO A 244 30.58 -25.57 53.66
N PRO A 245 29.47 -25.11 54.28
CA PRO A 245 29.20 -23.69 54.49
C PRO A 245 29.82 -23.14 55.79
N PRO A 246 30.17 -21.85 55.84
CA PRO A 246 30.27 -21.13 57.10
C PRO A 246 29.14 -20.09 57.27
N SER A 247 28.33 -20.33 58.29
CA SER A 247 27.94 -19.38 59.35
C SER A 247 27.68 -17.92 58.96
N ARG A 248 26.40 -17.56 58.87
CA ARG A 248 25.88 -16.20 58.78
C ARG A 248 25.57 -15.65 60.19
N PRO A 249 26.09 -14.48 60.58
CA PRO A 249 25.54 -13.71 61.70
C PRO A 249 24.47 -12.71 61.23
N GLU A 250 23.46 -12.60 62.06
CA GLU A 250 22.37 -11.61 62.06
C GLU A 250 22.89 -10.17 62.22
N GLY A 251 22.19 -9.20 61.64
CA GLY A 251 22.35 -7.79 62.00
C GLY A 251 21.70 -6.80 61.03
N PRO A 252 21.14 -5.68 61.49
CA PRO A 252 19.79 -5.26 61.09
C PRO A 252 19.72 -4.08 60.11
N GLN A 253 18.52 -3.93 59.52
CA GLN A 253 18.03 -2.77 58.77
C GLN A 253 18.31 -1.43 59.47
N PRO A 254 18.32 -0.34 58.67
CA PRO A 254 17.40 0.73 59.01
C PRO A 254 16.58 1.25 57.83
N SER A 255 15.33 1.51 58.17
CA SER A 255 14.30 2.28 57.47
C SER A 255 14.74 3.72 57.21
N GLN A 256 14.48 4.26 56.02
CA GLN A 256 14.24 5.70 55.86
C GLN A 256 13.09 5.95 54.88
N ASN A 257 11.98 6.36 55.50
CA ASN A 257 10.96 7.24 54.94
C ASN A 257 11.59 8.54 54.42
N THR A 258 11.06 9.10 53.34
CA THR A 258 10.65 10.52 53.29
C THR A 258 9.67 10.77 52.16
N ASN A 259 8.48 11.22 52.55
CA ASN A 259 7.52 11.97 51.75
C ASN A 259 8.15 13.24 51.17
N THR A 260 7.79 13.66 49.94
CA THR A 260 7.30 15.05 49.71
C THR A 260 6.65 15.28 48.33
N ALA A 261 5.39 15.71 48.39
CA ALA A 261 4.76 16.82 47.66
C ALA A 261 4.82 16.97 46.12
N ARG A 262 3.62 16.81 45.51
CA ARG A 262 2.73 17.90 45.05
C ARG A 262 3.35 19.00 44.16
N ARG A 263 3.01 19.00 42.87
CA ARG A 263 2.79 20.20 42.01
C ARG A 263 2.07 19.78 40.72
N SER A 264 0.79 20.11 40.59
CA SER A 264 0.27 21.31 39.91
C SER A 264 -0.04 21.06 38.45
N SER A 265 -1.33 20.81 38.24
CA SER A 265 -2.09 20.89 37.01
C SER A 265 -2.03 22.29 36.38
N ALA A 266 -1.83 22.33 35.06
CA ALA A 266 -2.12 23.48 34.22
C ALA A 266 -2.94 23.00 33.01
N PRO A 267 -4.04 23.69 32.64
CA PRO A 267 -4.89 23.29 31.52
C PRO A 267 -4.35 23.86 30.19
N PRO A 268 -4.48 23.15 29.06
CA PRO A 268 -4.23 23.76 27.76
C PRO A 268 -5.40 24.66 27.34
N ARG A 269 -5.03 25.85 26.87
CA ARG A 269 -5.89 26.88 26.27
C ARG A 269 -6.64 26.34 25.04
N SER A 270 -7.92 26.69 24.99
CA SER A 270 -8.79 26.63 23.82
C SER A 270 -8.32 27.57 22.71
N ILE A 271 -8.25 27.05 21.50
CA ILE A 271 -7.98 27.78 20.26
C ILE A 271 -9.34 28.14 19.63
N PRO A 272 -9.59 29.41 19.22
CA PRO A 272 -10.83 29.80 18.57
C PRO A 272 -10.89 29.35 17.10
N PRO A 273 -12.08 29.06 16.55
CA PRO A 273 -12.25 28.71 15.15
C PRO A 273 -12.10 29.95 14.22
N PRO A 274 -11.63 29.75 12.97
CA PRO A 274 -11.60 30.82 11.97
C PRO A 274 -12.98 31.11 11.37
N PRO A 275 -13.20 32.32 10.82
CA PRO A 275 -14.52 32.83 10.44
C PRO A 275 -15.04 32.29 9.12
N ASP A 276 -16.37 32.17 9.07
CA ASP A 276 -17.18 31.81 7.91
C ASP A 276 -17.01 32.80 6.74
N THR A 277 -16.47 32.32 5.62
CA THR A 277 -16.62 32.98 4.32
C THR A 277 -17.83 32.42 3.59
N ALA A 278 -18.92 33.19 3.64
CA ALA A 278 -20.05 33.07 2.73
C ALA A 278 -19.65 33.56 1.32
N HIS A 279 -19.89 32.77 0.28
CA HIS A 279 -20.11 33.30 -1.07
C HIS A 279 -20.98 32.40 -1.96
N HIS A 280 -22.12 32.98 -2.31
CA HIS A 280 -22.86 32.97 -3.59
C HIS A 280 -23.16 31.67 -4.35
N ASN A 281 -24.45 31.33 -4.29
CA ASN A 281 -25.29 30.90 -5.40
C ASN A 281 -24.93 31.50 -6.76
N ALA A 282 -24.83 30.65 -7.78
CA ALA A 282 -25.20 30.98 -9.15
C ALA A 282 -25.78 29.74 -9.85
N SER A 283 -26.87 29.98 -10.57
CA SER A 283 -27.83 29.01 -11.11
C SER A 283 -27.48 28.54 -12.53
N ARG A 284 -27.71 27.24 -12.82
CA ARG A 284 -28.20 26.61 -14.10
C ARG A 284 -27.37 26.85 -15.41
N PRO A 285 -27.61 26.16 -16.56
CA PRO A 285 -28.73 25.29 -16.95
C PRO A 285 -28.39 23.93 -17.62
N LEU A 286 -29.48 23.28 -18.04
CA LEU A 286 -29.75 22.01 -18.74
C LEU A 286 -29.06 21.75 -20.09
N SER A 287 -29.22 20.49 -20.54
CA SER A 287 -29.22 19.96 -21.93
C SER A 287 -27.84 19.50 -22.42
N SER A 288 -27.63 18.40 -23.15
CA SER A 288 -28.50 17.65 -24.08
C SER A 288 -27.90 16.26 -24.37
N SER A 289 -28.74 15.25 -24.55
CA SER A 289 -28.38 13.91 -25.08
C SER A 289 -28.09 13.93 -26.59
N PRO A 290 -27.35 12.93 -27.11
CA PRO A 290 -27.62 12.42 -28.46
C PRO A 290 -27.69 10.88 -28.55
N PRO A 291 -28.17 10.33 -29.69
CA PRO A 291 -29.00 9.13 -29.74
C PRO A 291 -28.29 7.83 -30.11
N ALA A 292 -29.06 6.75 -29.96
CA ALA A 292 -28.77 5.38 -30.34
C ALA A 292 -28.70 5.19 -31.87
N SER A 293 -27.79 4.30 -32.29
CA SER A 293 -27.70 3.78 -33.65
C SER A 293 -27.93 2.27 -33.63
N THR A 294 -29.11 1.86 -34.08
CA THR A 294 -29.46 0.52 -34.55
C THR A 294 -28.67 0.18 -35.81
N SER A 295 -28.06 -1.01 -35.88
CA SER A 295 -27.62 -1.59 -37.15
C SER A 295 -27.97 -3.07 -37.21
N SER A 296 -28.78 -3.35 -38.22
CA SER A 296 -29.38 -4.62 -38.63
C SER A 296 -28.40 -5.50 -39.40
N ALA A 297 -28.57 -6.81 -39.22
CA ALA A 297 -28.03 -7.87 -40.06
C ALA A 297 -28.43 -7.72 -41.55
N PRO A 298 -27.76 -8.45 -42.45
CA PRO A 298 -28.53 -9.47 -43.15
C PRO A 298 -27.80 -10.82 -43.35
N SER A 299 -28.63 -11.84 -43.20
CA SER A 299 -28.48 -13.26 -43.47
C SER A 299 -28.34 -13.63 -44.95
N LYS A 300 -27.61 -14.72 -45.25
CA LYS A 300 -27.86 -15.62 -46.39
C LYS A 300 -27.51 -17.09 -46.04
N PRO A 301 -28.33 -18.09 -46.44
CA PRO A 301 -28.16 -19.53 -46.14
C PRO A 301 -27.74 -20.34 -47.40
N PRO A 302 -27.85 -21.69 -47.42
CA PRO A 302 -27.01 -22.67 -46.74
C PRO A 302 -26.34 -23.62 -47.76
N LEU A 303 -25.40 -24.47 -47.31
CA LEU A 303 -24.92 -25.61 -48.10
C LEU A 303 -24.82 -26.84 -47.21
N ASP A 304 -25.54 -27.87 -47.63
CA ASP A 304 -25.74 -29.14 -46.97
C ASP A 304 -24.44 -29.90 -46.75
N ALA A 305 -24.20 -30.30 -45.50
CA ALA A 305 -23.27 -31.38 -45.18
C ALA A 305 -23.86 -32.21 -44.04
N VAL A 306 -24.19 -33.45 -44.38
CA VAL A 306 -24.64 -34.52 -43.49
C VAL A 306 -23.64 -34.67 -42.33
N GLN A 307 -24.05 -34.30 -41.12
CA GLN A 307 -23.31 -34.60 -39.90
C GLN A 307 -24.06 -35.64 -39.05
N VAL A 308 -23.32 -36.69 -38.72
CA VAL A 308 -23.67 -37.70 -37.73
C VAL A 308 -23.93 -37.01 -36.40
N GLN A 309 -25.17 -37.06 -35.93
CA GLN A 309 -25.62 -36.43 -34.71
C GLN A 309 -25.18 -37.27 -33.50
N VAL A 310 -23.96 -37.02 -33.01
CA VAL A 310 -23.61 -37.39 -31.63
C VAL A 310 -24.28 -36.35 -30.74
N VAL A 311 -25.21 -36.79 -29.89
CA VAL A 311 -25.84 -35.94 -28.87
C VAL A 311 -24.78 -35.60 -27.82
N ILE A 312 -23.95 -34.60 -28.12
CA ILE A 312 -23.08 -33.95 -27.15
C ILE A 312 -24.00 -33.04 -26.34
N LYS A 313 -24.24 -33.39 -25.07
CA LYS A 313 -24.88 -32.47 -24.13
C LYS A 313 -24.14 -31.13 -24.21
N PRO A 314 -24.82 -29.98 -24.41
CA PRO A 314 -24.17 -28.70 -24.58
C PRO A 314 -23.21 -28.47 -23.41
N HIS A 315 -21.92 -28.46 -23.74
CA HIS A 315 -20.83 -28.19 -22.80
C HIS A 315 -21.10 -26.79 -22.22
N GLN A 316 -21.47 -26.72 -20.95
CA GLN A 316 -21.66 -25.44 -20.28
C GLN A 316 -20.33 -24.70 -20.30
N GLN A 317 -20.31 -23.58 -21.02
CA GLN A 317 -19.10 -22.76 -21.18
C GLN A 317 -18.70 -22.21 -19.81
N ALA A 318 -17.44 -22.41 -19.45
CA ALA A 318 -16.87 -21.83 -18.25
C ALA A 318 -17.06 -20.30 -18.25
N ARG A 319 -17.48 -19.76 -17.11
CA ARG A 319 -17.65 -18.32 -16.96
C ARG A 319 -16.28 -17.66 -16.90
N THR A 320 -16.00 -16.74 -17.82
CA THR A 320 -14.76 -15.96 -17.79
C THR A 320 -15.01 -14.65 -17.05
N LEU A 321 -14.36 -14.48 -15.90
CA LEU A 321 -14.39 -13.27 -15.09
C LEU A 321 -13.17 -12.42 -15.44
N ARG A 322 -13.41 -11.34 -16.17
CA ARG A 322 -12.35 -10.45 -16.64
C ARG A 322 -12.20 -9.27 -15.70
N TYR A 323 -11.03 -9.14 -15.09
CA TYR A 323 -10.68 -8.00 -14.24
C TYR A 323 -9.57 -7.20 -14.93
N ARG A 324 -9.81 -5.91 -15.10
CA ARG A 324 -8.82 -4.95 -15.58
C ARG A 324 -8.68 -3.85 -14.54
N GLU A 325 -7.44 -3.50 -14.20
CA GLU A 325 -7.16 -2.43 -13.23
C GLU A 325 -7.76 -1.08 -13.66
N THR A 326 -7.92 -0.86 -14.97
CA THR A 326 -8.56 0.32 -15.55
C THR A 326 -10.09 0.36 -15.40
N GLU A 327 -10.73 -0.77 -15.07
CA GLU A 327 -12.19 -0.88 -14.88
C GLU A 327 -12.58 -0.74 -13.40
N PHE A 328 -11.63 -0.42 -12.53
CA PHE A 328 -11.86 -0.15 -11.12
C PHE A 328 -12.70 1.13 -10.95
N ASP A 329 -13.89 0.98 -10.37
CA ASP A 329 -14.76 2.11 -10.06
C ASP A 329 -14.30 2.83 -8.79
N GLU A 330 -14.20 2.08 -7.68
CA GLU A 330 -13.93 2.62 -6.34
C GLU A 330 -13.59 1.52 -5.33
N SER A 331 -13.07 1.92 -4.17
CA SER A 331 -12.78 1.02 -3.07
C SER A 331 -13.84 1.15 -1.98
N ILE A 332 -14.39 0.02 -1.53
CA ILE A 332 -15.36 -0.02 -0.43
C ILE A 332 -14.74 -0.69 0.78
N SER A 333 -14.96 -0.11 1.97
CA SER A 333 -14.52 -0.69 3.23
C SER A 333 -15.72 -1.16 4.06
N GLY A 334 -15.53 -2.23 4.80
CA GLY A 334 -16.54 -2.84 5.64
C GLY A 334 -15.94 -3.92 6.51
N TYR A 335 -16.79 -4.69 7.17
CA TYR A 335 -16.37 -5.84 7.96
C TYR A 335 -16.84 -7.10 7.27
N ALA A 336 -15.92 -8.00 6.98
CA ALA A 336 -16.22 -9.28 6.34
C ALA A 336 -15.89 -10.42 7.30
N GLY A 337 -16.73 -11.45 7.32
CA GLY A 337 -16.50 -12.62 8.14
C GLY A 337 -17.22 -13.85 7.63
N SER A 338 -16.97 -14.97 8.29
CA SER A 338 -17.66 -16.23 8.04
C SER A 338 -19.13 -16.13 8.47
N PRO A 339 -20.09 -16.65 7.69
CA PRO A 339 -21.51 -16.74 8.10
C PRO A 339 -21.71 -17.50 9.41
N ARG A 340 -20.74 -18.36 9.80
CA ARG A 340 -20.75 -19.05 11.07
C ARG A 340 -20.83 -18.09 12.26
N TRP A 341 -20.23 -16.89 12.14
CA TRP A 341 -20.18 -15.92 13.23
C TRP A 341 -21.59 -15.48 13.67
N SER A 342 -22.47 -15.21 12.71
CA SER A 342 -23.87 -14.88 12.96
C SER A 342 -24.66 -16.02 13.64
N HIS A 343 -24.10 -17.24 13.68
CA HIS A 343 -24.63 -18.39 14.42
C HIS A 343 -23.88 -18.66 15.74
N GLY A 344 -23.11 -17.69 16.23
CA GLY A 344 -22.33 -17.81 17.46
C GLY A 344 -21.12 -18.76 17.35
N ARG A 345 -20.67 -19.08 16.13
CA ARG A 345 -19.51 -19.94 15.88
C ARG A 345 -18.47 -19.27 14.98
N GLY A 346 -17.20 -19.28 15.34
CA GLY A 346 -16.12 -18.78 14.46
C GLY A 346 -15.59 -17.41 14.85
N VAL A 347 -14.78 -16.83 13.95
CA VAL A 347 -14.02 -15.60 14.22
C VAL A 347 -14.88 -14.35 13.97
N PRO A 348 -14.78 -13.31 14.82
CA PRO A 348 -15.44 -12.03 14.57
C PRO A 348 -15.12 -11.45 13.18
N PRO A 349 -16.07 -10.75 12.52
CA PRO A 349 -15.84 -10.09 11.24
C PRO A 349 -14.65 -9.14 11.33
N ARG A 350 -13.78 -9.19 10.32
CA ARG A 350 -12.58 -8.36 10.23
C ARG A 350 -12.82 -7.19 9.31
N HIS A 351 -12.28 -6.04 9.69
CA HIS A 351 -12.27 -4.88 8.80
C HIS A 351 -11.47 -5.23 7.55
N THR A 352 -12.07 -5.02 6.38
CA THR A 352 -11.43 -5.27 5.10
C THR A 352 -11.91 -4.27 4.07
N THR A 353 -11.14 -4.19 2.98
CA THR A 353 -11.43 -3.35 1.84
C THR A 353 -11.60 -4.24 0.61
N ALA A 354 -12.60 -3.93 -0.21
CA ALA A 354 -12.86 -4.60 -1.48
C ALA A 354 -12.77 -3.59 -2.63
N LEU A 355 -12.34 -4.06 -3.80
CA LEU A 355 -12.38 -3.28 -5.03
C LEU A 355 -13.74 -3.49 -5.69
N LEU A 356 -14.46 -2.41 -6.00
CA LEU A 356 -15.74 -2.47 -6.69
C LEU A 356 -15.52 -2.36 -8.21
N VAL A 357 -16.05 -3.32 -8.95
CA VAL A 357 -16.01 -3.35 -10.43
C VAL A 357 -17.41 -3.68 -10.92
N ARG A 358 -18.22 -2.66 -11.23
CA ARG A 358 -19.65 -2.84 -11.56
C ARG A 358 -19.89 -3.68 -12.81
N THR A 359 -18.92 -3.75 -13.71
CA THR A 359 -18.95 -4.53 -14.96
C THR A 359 -18.61 -6.01 -14.75
N LEU A 360 -18.08 -6.40 -13.58
CA LEU A 360 -17.64 -7.76 -13.32
C LEU A 360 -18.83 -8.68 -12.99
N ASP A 361 -19.03 -9.73 -13.78
CA ASP A 361 -20.16 -10.68 -13.64
C ASP A 361 -20.05 -11.65 -12.44
N GLY A 362 -19.15 -11.39 -11.49
CA GLY A 362 -18.91 -12.23 -10.33
C GLY A 362 -18.12 -11.50 -9.24
N ASN A 363 -18.03 -12.11 -8.05
CA ASN A 363 -17.12 -11.65 -7.00
C ASN A 363 -15.90 -12.59 -6.97
N ILE A 364 -14.72 -12.02 -6.70
CA ILE A 364 -13.45 -12.73 -6.68
C ILE A 364 -12.80 -12.52 -5.32
N ILE A 365 -12.28 -13.57 -4.71
CA ILE A 365 -11.48 -13.48 -3.48
C ILE A 365 -10.21 -14.30 -3.63
N SER A 366 -9.07 -13.77 -3.15
CA SER A 366 -7.85 -14.57 -3.10
C SER A 366 -7.98 -15.66 -2.04
N GLN A 367 -7.40 -16.84 -2.29
CA GLN A 367 -7.40 -17.93 -1.31
C GLN A 367 -6.75 -17.50 0.01
N ARG A 368 -5.71 -16.67 -0.06
CA ARG A 368 -5.07 -16.04 1.10
C ARG A 368 -6.07 -15.22 1.91
N LYS A 369 -6.85 -14.36 1.25
CA LYS A 369 -7.83 -13.50 1.91
C LYS A 369 -8.99 -14.29 2.49
N ALA A 370 -9.46 -15.33 1.80
CA ALA A 370 -10.49 -16.24 2.30
C ALA A 370 -10.07 -16.90 3.62
N ARG A 371 -8.83 -17.41 3.71
CA ARG A 371 -8.28 -17.97 4.96
C ARG A 371 -8.11 -16.92 6.06
N GLU A 372 -7.70 -15.70 5.71
CA GLU A 372 -7.58 -14.59 6.67
C GLU A 372 -8.92 -14.23 7.33
N LEU A 373 -10.02 -14.38 6.59
CA LEU A 373 -11.39 -14.12 7.01
C LEU A 373 -12.10 -15.36 7.59
N ASP A 374 -11.37 -16.48 7.77
CA ASP A 374 -11.91 -17.76 8.28
C ASP A 374 -13.11 -18.30 7.45
N LEU A 375 -13.04 -18.12 6.13
CA LEU A 375 -14.08 -18.61 5.22
C LEU A 375 -13.83 -20.07 4.82
N ASP A 376 -14.90 -20.85 4.80
CA ASP A 376 -14.88 -22.16 4.18
C ASP A 376 -14.80 -22.02 2.66
N ILE A 377 -13.91 -22.81 2.04
CA ILE A 377 -13.78 -22.89 0.60
C ILE A 377 -14.43 -24.20 0.17
N GLU A 378 -15.61 -24.10 -0.42
CA GLU A 378 -16.33 -25.23 -0.98
C GLU A 378 -15.75 -25.58 -2.36
N PRO A 379 -15.43 -26.86 -2.62
CA PRO A 379 -14.99 -27.29 -3.94
C PRO A 379 -16.11 -27.05 -4.96
N LEU A 380 -15.71 -26.74 -6.19
CA LEU A 380 -16.66 -26.45 -7.25
C LEU A 380 -17.29 -27.72 -7.80
N GLU A 381 -18.58 -27.65 -8.09
CA GLU A 381 -19.24 -28.63 -8.94
C GLU A 381 -18.58 -28.64 -10.33
N PRO A 382 -18.54 -29.78 -11.04
CA PRO A 382 -17.84 -29.92 -12.32
C PRO A 382 -18.21 -28.88 -13.40
N ASN A 383 -19.38 -28.25 -13.28
CA ASN A 383 -19.93 -27.32 -14.25
C ASN A 383 -19.94 -25.85 -13.78
N ASP A 384 -19.38 -25.54 -12.61
CA ASP A 384 -19.53 -24.22 -11.98
C ASP A 384 -18.21 -23.46 -11.84
N TRP A 385 -17.15 -23.90 -12.53
CA TRP A 385 -15.85 -23.24 -12.46
C TRP A 385 -15.85 -21.93 -13.25
N ALA A 386 -15.07 -20.98 -12.73
CA ALA A 386 -14.77 -19.71 -13.37
C ALA A 386 -13.31 -19.66 -13.79
N VAL A 387 -13.05 -18.92 -14.87
CA VAL A 387 -11.71 -18.59 -15.33
C VAL A 387 -11.49 -17.10 -15.13
N PHE A 388 -10.38 -16.72 -14.52
CA PHE A 388 -10.03 -15.33 -14.29
C PHE A 388 -9.04 -14.84 -15.34
N ASP A 389 -9.32 -13.69 -15.93
CA ASP A 389 -8.38 -12.92 -16.75
C ASP A 389 -8.06 -11.61 -16.01
N PHE A 390 -6.91 -11.56 -15.32
CA PHE A 390 -6.41 -10.36 -14.65
C PHE A 390 -5.58 -9.44 -15.58
N GLY A 391 -5.62 -9.70 -16.89
CA GLY A 391 -4.88 -8.93 -17.88
C GLY A 391 -3.39 -9.25 -18.01
N THR A 392 -2.92 -10.28 -17.31
CA THR A 392 -1.53 -10.78 -17.39
C THR A 392 -1.28 -11.68 -18.60
N GLY A 393 -2.32 -12.00 -19.38
CA GLY A 393 -2.26 -12.97 -20.47
C GLY A 393 -2.31 -14.43 -20.01
N LYS A 394 -2.31 -14.67 -18.69
CA LYS A 394 -2.54 -16.00 -18.11
C LYS A 394 -3.95 -16.07 -17.56
N LEU A 395 -4.64 -17.15 -17.92
CA LEU A 395 -5.94 -17.49 -17.38
C LEU A 395 -5.75 -18.35 -16.14
N GLU A 396 -6.39 -17.97 -15.04
CA GLU A 396 -6.35 -18.73 -13.79
C GLU A 396 -7.71 -19.39 -13.52
N GLN A 397 -7.72 -20.62 -13.04
CA GLN A 397 -8.95 -21.33 -12.72
C GLN A 397 -9.35 -21.10 -11.26
N SER A 398 -10.65 -20.99 -11.00
CA SER A 398 -11.18 -20.99 -9.63
C SER A 398 -10.94 -22.32 -8.93
N VAL A 399 -10.47 -22.27 -7.68
CA VAL A 399 -10.24 -23.47 -6.85
C VAL A 399 -11.45 -23.85 -6.00
N GLY A 400 -12.43 -22.96 -5.88
CA GLY A 400 -13.58 -23.13 -5.00
C GLY A 400 -14.53 -21.93 -5.02
N LYS A 401 -15.58 -22.01 -4.21
CA LYS A 401 -16.41 -20.87 -3.81
C LYS A 401 -16.28 -20.63 -2.30
N ALA A 402 -16.37 -19.38 -1.91
CA ALA A 402 -16.46 -18.99 -0.51
C ALA A 402 -17.65 -18.05 -0.32
N VAL A 403 -18.38 -18.21 0.78
CA VAL A 403 -19.48 -17.33 1.16
C VAL A 403 -19.01 -16.47 2.32
N LEU A 404 -19.13 -15.16 2.21
CA LEU A 404 -18.83 -14.21 3.28
C LEU A 404 -20.05 -13.39 3.64
N GLU A 405 -20.13 -12.96 4.90
CA GLU A 405 -21.06 -11.93 5.34
C GLU A 405 -20.36 -10.58 5.38
N TRP A 406 -20.93 -9.60 4.67
CA TRP A 406 -20.42 -8.24 4.58
C TRP A 406 -21.30 -7.28 5.41
N HIS A 407 -20.67 -6.63 6.38
CA HIS A 407 -21.28 -5.63 7.24
C HIS A 407 -20.72 -4.25 6.91
N LEU A 408 -21.60 -3.32 6.54
CA LEU A 408 -21.26 -1.91 6.29
C LEU A 408 -20.73 -1.19 7.52
N ARG A 409 -21.26 -1.54 8.70
CA ARG A 409 -20.83 -1.04 10.00
C ARG A 409 -20.76 -2.24 10.95
N LEU A 410 -19.75 -2.27 11.81
CA LEU A 410 -19.70 -3.25 12.89
C LEU A 410 -20.75 -2.85 13.92
N VAL A 411 -21.95 -3.39 13.79
CA VAL A 411 -22.99 -3.17 14.79
C VAL A 411 -22.74 -4.16 15.93
N LEU A 412 -22.15 -3.65 17.00
CA LEU A 412 -21.91 -4.42 18.24
C LEU A 412 -23.19 -4.63 19.06
N SER A 413 -24.32 -4.05 18.65
CA SER A 413 -25.60 -4.11 19.34
C SER A 413 -26.60 -4.92 18.51
N GLU A 414 -26.98 -6.11 18.99
CA GLU A 414 -28.01 -6.99 18.39
C GLU A 414 -29.36 -6.28 18.15
N ASN A 415 -29.59 -5.14 18.79
CA ASN A 415 -30.86 -4.42 18.76
C ASN A 415 -31.01 -3.39 17.64
N ASP A 416 -30.09 -3.29 16.67
CA ASP A 416 -30.34 -2.45 15.48
C ASP A 416 -30.98 -3.30 14.36
N PRO A 417 -32.31 -3.29 14.19
CA PRO A 417 -33.01 -4.08 13.18
C PRO A 417 -32.66 -3.66 11.74
N GLY A 418 -31.88 -2.59 11.54
CA GLY A 418 -31.57 -2.02 10.23
C GLY A 418 -30.37 -2.64 9.49
N SER A 419 -29.47 -3.38 10.15
CA SER A 419 -28.21 -3.81 9.52
C SER A 419 -28.13 -5.32 9.31
N ARG A 420 -28.94 -5.87 8.39
CA ARG A 420 -28.74 -7.27 7.98
C ARG A 420 -27.44 -7.39 7.19
N PRO A 421 -26.53 -8.34 7.53
CA PRO A 421 -25.35 -8.59 6.72
C PRO A 421 -25.74 -8.93 5.28
N LEU A 422 -24.89 -8.53 4.34
CA LEU A 422 -25.01 -8.92 2.95
C LEU A 422 -24.24 -10.23 2.76
N THR A 423 -24.93 -11.29 2.35
CA THR A 423 -24.27 -12.55 1.98
C THR A 423 -23.69 -12.41 0.58
N VAL A 424 -22.39 -12.61 0.44
CA VAL A 424 -21.65 -12.44 -0.82
C VAL A 424 -20.95 -13.75 -1.16
N THR A 425 -21.32 -14.34 -2.29
CA THR A 425 -20.63 -15.53 -2.84
C THR A 425 -19.50 -15.09 -3.74
N CYS A 426 -18.29 -15.58 -3.47
CA CYS A 426 -17.07 -15.27 -4.19
C CYS A 426 -16.45 -16.52 -4.81
N TYR A 427 -15.95 -16.40 -6.03
CA TYR A 427 -15.05 -17.39 -6.62
C TYR A 427 -13.66 -17.22 -6.02
N VAL A 428 -13.06 -18.33 -5.60
CA VAL A 428 -11.74 -18.32 -4.94
C VAL A 428 -10.65 -18.55 -5.97
N CYS A 429 -9.67 -17.65 -5.98
CA CYS A 429 -8.51 -17.69 -6.86
C CYS A 429 -7.24 -17.90 -6.03
N GLU A 430 -6.43 -18.91 -6.36
CA GLU A 430 -5.24 -19.28 -5.58
C GLU A 430 -4.16 -18.20 -5.62
N ASN A 431 -3.87 -17.65 -6.80
CA ASN A 431 -2.73 -16.76 -7.04
C ASN A 431 -3.14 -15.32 -7.40
N SER A 432 -4.34 -14.92 -7.01
CA SER A 432 -4.84 -13.58 -7.32
C SER A 432 -3.94 -12.48 -6.74
N THR A 433 -3.65 -11.47 -7.57
CA THR A 433 -2.93 -10.25 -7.18
C THR A 433 -3.80 -9.30 -6.37
N VAL A 434 -5.12 -9.49 -6.39
CA VAL A 434 -6.12 -8.70 -5.67
C VAL A 434 -6.72 -9.52 -4.54
N ASP A 435 -6.98 -8.89 -3.40
CA ASP A 435 -7.45 -9.62 -2.21
C ASP A 435 -8.95 -9.95 -2.28
N LEU A 436 -9.77 -8.95 -2.61
CA LEU A 436 -11.22 -9.08 -2.73
C LEU A 436 -11.74 -8.08 -3.76
N VAL A 437 -12.43 -8.58 -4.78
CA VAL A 437 -13.12 -7.79 -5.80
C VAL A 437 -14.60 -8.15 -5.77
N VAL A 438 -15.45 -7.15 -5.67
CA VAL A 438 -16.90 -7.32 -5.70
C VAL A 438 -17.45 -6.76 -7.00
N GLY A 439 -18.31 -7.56 -7.64
CA GLY A 439 -18.85 -7.27 -8.95
C GLY A 439 -20.33 -6.92 -8.91
N LYS A 440 -20.98 -7.07 -10.06
CA LYS A 440 -22.42 -6.89 -10.26
C LYS A 440 -23.29 -7.61 -9.22
N PRO A 441 -23.03 -8.89 -8.83
CA PRO A 441 -23.89 -9.56 -7.84
C PRO A 441 -23.90 -8.86 -6.47
N PHE A 442 -22.78 -8.25 -6.07
CA PHE A 442 -22.73 -7.46 -4.84
C PHE A 442 -23.55 -6.18 -4.94
N VAL A 443 -23.44 -5.46 -6.06
CA VAL A 443 -24.20 -4.23 -6.32
C VAL A 443 -25.71 -4.50 -6.31
N GLU A 444 -26.13 -5.60 -6.91
CA GLU A 444 -27.53 -6.04 -6.94
C GLU A 444 -28.03 -6.42 -5.53
N ALA A 445 -27.23 -7.16 -4.75
CA ALA A 445 -27.57 -7.52 -3.38
C ALA A 445 -27.74 -6.27 -2.49
N VAL A 446 -26.85 -5.29 -2.66
CA VAL A 446 -26.92 -3.99 -1.99
C VAL A 446 -28.17 -3.22 -2.39
N ALA A 447 -28.48 -3.13 -3.69
CA ALA A 447 -29.66 -2.43 -4.19
C ALA A 447 -30.98 -3.06 -3.72
N GLY A 448 -30.98 -4.38 -3.48
CA GLY A 448 -32.12 -5.12 -2.97
C GLY A 448 -32.45 -4.84 -1.49
N GLN A 449 -31.51 -4.31 -0.70
CA GLN A 449 -31.77 -3.95 0.70
C GLN A 449 -32.60 -2.65 0.79
N LYS A 450 -33.93 -2.81 0.86
CA LYS A 450 -34.88 -1.73 1.11
C LYS A 450 -34.49 -0.97 2.40
N GLY A 451 -34.05 0.28 2.26
CA GLY A 451 -33.73 1.15 3.39
C GLY A 451 -32.40 1.87 3.30
N ILE A 452 -31.47 1.39 2.46
CA ILE A 452 -30.20 2.08 2.21
C ILE A 452 -30.45 3.16 1.14
N ARG A 453 -31.01 4.31 1.56
CA ARG A 453 -31.16 5.48 0.69
C ARG A 453 -29.77 5.99 0.34
N THR A 454 -29.35 5.76 -0.91
CA THR A 454 -28.16 6.34 -1.56
C THR A 454 -26.90 6.28 -0.70
N TRP A 455 -26.00 5.35 -1.05
CA TRP A 455 -24.64 5.35 -0.51
C TRP A 455 -24.05 6.76 -0.63
N SER A 456 -23.99 7.49 0.49
CA SER A 456 -23.04 8.57 0.64
C SER A 456 -21.71 7.88 0.83
N ILE A 457 -21.12 7.50 -0.30
CA ILE A 457 -19.81 6.90 -0.35
C ILE A 457 -18.89 7.95 0.24
N CYS A 458 -18.30 7.64 1.40
CA CYS A 458 -17.13 8.36 1.85
C CYS A 458 -16.11 8.18 0.73
N LYS A 459 -16.01 9.15 -0.19
CA LYS A 459 -14.80 9.38 -0.96
C LYS A 459 -13.72 9.68 0.07
N GLY A 460 -13.18 8.62 0.67
CA GLY A 460 -11.97 8.71 1.46
C GLY A 460 -10.92 9.25 0.52
N ALA A 461 -10.42 10.45 0.82
CA ALA A 461 -9.17 10.92 0.26
C ALA A 461 -8.14 9.81 0.52
N ALA A 462 -7.80 9.06 -0.53
CA ALA A 462 -6.77 8.04 -0.54
C ALA A 462 -5.44 8.68 -0.94
#